data_AF-A0A1R1YIV5-F1
#
_entry.id   AF-A0A1R1YIV5-F1
#
_cell.length_a   1.000
_cell.length_b   1.000
_cell.length_c   1.000
_cell.angle_alpha   90.00
_cell.angle_beta   90.00
_cell.angle_gamma   90.00
#
_symmetry.space_group_name_H-M   'P 1'
#
loop_
_entity.id
_entity.type
_entity.pdbx_description
1 polymer ?
#
loop_
_entity_poly.entity_id
_entity_poly.type
_entity_poly.pdbx_seq_one_letter_code
_entity_poly.pdbx_strand_id
1 'polypeptide(L)'
;MTWIKPSWCWMAYRCGYSTKDENQTNVLAIDINRKMFDEIILNSAYLASNQYPKDEYSDNEHQAPDSRPIREVIIQWDPERDVSINKLKYRSIQIGLRWNMMFRYSRGEFIRKITDVTDQFKQVHNLVKDGKISEAIELLPLEIEYKVTDERIKKRLQIS
;
A
#
# COMPACT_ATOMS: atom_id res chain seq x y z
N MET A 1 9.54 -6.08 8.45
CA MET A 1 8.35 -5.90 7.57
C MET A 1 8.24 -4.42 7.24
N THR A 2 7.94 -4.07 5.98
CA THR A 2 7.67 -2.70 5.54
C THR A 2 6.28 -2.60 4.91
N TRP A 3 5.74 -1.38 4.78
CA TRP A 3 4.40 -1.13 4.25
C TRP A 3 4.41 -0.08 3.15
N ILE A 4 3.93 -0.45 1.97
CA ILE A 4 3.65 0.46 0.85
C ILE A 4 2.20 0.90 0.92
N LYS A 5 1.98 2.21 0.71
CA LYS A 5 0.66 2.84 0.71
C LYS A 5 0.48 3.58 -0.62
N PRO A 6 -0.47 3.16 -1.46
CA PRO A 6 -0.59 3.68 -2.82
C PRO A 6 -1.41 4.97 -2.93
N SER A 7 -2.15 5.39 -1.89
CA SER A 7 -2.97 6.61 -1.89
C SER A 7 -2.28 7.77 -1.15
N TRP A 8 -2.34 8.95 -1.77
CA TRP A 8 -1.81 10.20 -1.28
C TRP A 8 -2.55 10.66 -0.02
N CYS A 9 -3.88 10.72 -0.04
CA CYS A 9 -4.69 11.14 1.11
C CYS A 9 -4.57 10.17 2.28
N TRP A 10 -4.46 8.88 1.98
CA TRP A 10 -4.15 7.87 2.99
C TRP A 10 -2.77 8.13 3.60
N MET A 11 -1.76 8.39 2.77
CA MET A 11 -0.40 8.68 3.24
C MET A 11 -0.40 9.96 4.08
N ALA A 12 -1.15 10.98 3.67
CA ALA A 12 -1.30 12.25 4.38
C ALA A 12 -1.94 12.04 5.75
N TYR A 13 -2.99 11.21 5.83
CA TYR A 13 -3.55 10.79 7.10
C TYR A 13 -2.50 10.09 7.97
N ARG A 14 -1.66 9.22 7.41
CA ARG A 14 -0.72 8.41 8.19
C ARG A 14 0.44 9.22 8.74
N CYS A 15 1.11 10.01 7.91
CA CYS A 15 2.22 10.87 8.31
C CYS A 15 1.77 12.23 8.87
N GLY A 16 0.46 12.54 8.80
CA GLY A 16 -0.09 13.85 9.13
C GLY A 16 0.59 14.96 8.35
N TYR A 17 0.61 14.81 7.02
CA TYR A 17 1.24 15.77 6.12
C TYR A 17 2.72 16.07 6.46
N SER A 18 3.45 15.05 6.91
CA SER A 18 4.85 15.18 7.33
C SER A 18 5.08 16.01 8.60
N THR A 19 4.05 16.19 9.45
CA THR A 19 4.16 17.00 10.68
C THR A 19 3.94 16.21 11.98
N LYS A 20 3.74 14.88 11.94
CA LYS A 20 3.42 14.09 13.16
C LYS A 20 4.62 13.69 14.01
N ASP A 21 5.76 13.44 13.39
CA ASP A 21 6.92 12.82 14.03
C ASP A 21 8.17 13.47 13.43
N GLU A 22 9.03 14.00 14.31
CA GLU A 22 10.30 14.64 13.94
C GLU A 22 11.29 13.69 13.27
N ASN A 23 11.09 12.38 13.44
CA ASN A 23 11.88 11.34 12.79
C ASN A 23 11.23 10.85 11.48
N GLN A 24 10.08 11.41 11.07
CA GLN A 24 9.37 11.07 9.82
C GLN A 24 8.99 12.34 9.07
N THR A 25 10.01 13.13 8.73
CA THR A 25 9.90 14.48 8.15
C THR A 25 9.92 14.50 6.62
N ASN A 26 10.03 13.33 5.97
CA ASN A 26 10.01 13.22 4.52
C ASN A 26 8.91 12.28 4.03
N VAL A 27 8.30 12.62 2.90
CA VAL A 27 7.40 11.75 2.14
C VAL A 27 7.97 11.53 0.76
N LEU A 28 8.18 10.26 0.42
CA LEU A 28 8.77 9.86 -0.86
C LEU A 28 7.73 9.13 -1.71
N ALA A 29 7.51 9.62 -2.93
CA ALA A 29 6.78 8.91 -3.97
C ALA A 29 7.73 7.94 -4.68
N ILE A 30 7.34 6.67 -4.77
CA ILE A 30 8.19 5.59 -5.27
C ILE A 30 7.52 4.98 -6.48
N ASP A 31 8.11 5.20 -7.66
CA ASP A 31 7.61 4.61 -8.90
C ASP A 31 8.15 3.18 -9.01
N ILE A 32 7.24 2.22 -9.09
CA ILE A 32 7.56 0.80 -9.21
C ILE A 32 7.31 0.34 -10.64
N ASN A 33 8.16 -0.56 -11.15
CA ASN A 33 7.92 -1.18 -12.44
C ASN A 33 6.59 -1.95 -12.43
N ARG A 34 5.65 -1.54 -13.28
CA ARG A 34 4.31 -2.14 -13.34
C ARG A 34 4.32 -3.65 -13.59
N LYS A 35 5.11 -4.12 -14.56
CA LYS A 35 5.23 -5.55 -14.87
C LYS A 35 5.72 -6.34 -13.65
N MET A 36 6.73 -5.85 -12.96
CA MET A 36 7.23 -6.50 -11.74
C MET A 36 6.23 -6.41 -10.58
N PHE A 37 5.49 -5.31 -10.46
CA PHE A 37 4.41 -5.20 -9.49
C PHE A 37 3.35 -6.29 -9.71
N ASP A 38 2.91 -6.49 -10.95
CA ASP A 38 1.97 -7.56 -11.31
C ASP A 38 2.56 -8.95 -11.06
N GLU A 39 3.74 -9.21 -11.63
CA GLU A 39 4.33 -10.55 -11.68
C GLU A 39 4.84 -11.04 -10.33
N ILE A 40 5.27 -10.12 -9.44
CA ILE A 40 5.97 -10.44 -8.21
C ILE A 40 5.14 -10.06 -6.99
N ILE A 41 4.61 -8.83 -6.95
CA ILE A 41 3.90 -8.34 -5.75
C ILE A 41 2.47 -8.87 -5.75
N LEU A 42 1.67 -8.62 -6.78
CA LEU A 42 0.27 -9.05 -6.82
C LEU A 42 0.12 -10.58 -6.89
N ASN A 43 0.99 -11.25 -7.66
CA ASN A 43 0.98 -12.71 -7.74
C ASN A 43 1.31 -13.40 -6.41
N SER A 44 2.16 -12.81 -5.58
CA SER A 44 2.49 -13.34 -4.24
C SER A 44 1.60 -12.79 -3.12
N ALA A 45 0.67 -11.88 -3.43
CA ALA A 45 -0.16 -11.18 -2.46
C ALA A 45 -1.30 -12.05 -1.91
N TYR A 46 -1.51 -11.94 -0.60
CA TYR A 46 -2.61 -12.58 0.11
C TYR A 46 -3.23 -11.63 1.14
N LEU A 47 -4.52 -11.78 1.40
CA LEU A 47 -5.20 -11.02 2.45
C LEU A 47 -4.61 -11.33 3.83
N ALA A 48 -4.50 -10.31 4.68
CA ALA A 48 -4.04 -10.45 6.06
C ALA A 48 -4.93 -11.41 6.89
N SER A 49 -6.22 -11.49 6.59
CA SER A 49 -7.14 -12.47 7.19
C SER A 49 -6.76 -13.92 6.88
N ASN A 50 -6.01 -14.12 5.79
CA ASN A 50 -5.55 -15.41 5.28
C ASN A 50 -4.02 -15.52 5.36
N GLN A 51 -3.39 -14.78 6.29
CA GLN A 51 -1.93 -14.77 6.44
C GLN A 51 -1.37 -16.14 6.87
N TYR A 52 -2.18 -16.93 7.56
CA TYR A 52 -1.93 -18.35 7.82
C TYR A 52 -2.91 -19.15 6.96
N PRO A 53 -2.45 -20.07 6.08
CA PRO A 53 -3.36 -20.92 5.34
C PRO A 53 -4.20 -21.73 6.34
N LYS A 54 -5.53 -21.58 6.25
CA LYS A 54 -6.48 -22.54 6.82
C LYS A 54 -6.53 -23.70 5.85
N ASP A 55 -5.70 -24.71 6.11
CA ASP A 55 -5.83 -26.10 5.65
C ASP A 55 -6.55 -26.29 4.31
N GLU A 56 -5.83 -26.08 3.20
CA GLU A 56 -6.19 -26.67 1.89
C GLU A 56 -5.47 -28.01 1.67
N TYR A 57 -4.75 -28.52 2.67
CA TYR A 57 -4.18 -29.86 2.70
C TYR A 57 -4.84 -30.66 3.83
N SER A 58 -5.59 -31.68 3.42
CA SER A 58 -6.26 -32.69 4.22
C SER A 58 -5.46 -33.20 5.43
N ASP A 59 -6.14 -33.34 6.58
CA ASP A 59 -6.00 -34.37 7.62
C ASP A 59 -4.66 -35.11 7.69
N ASN A 60 -3.56 -34.38 7.89
CA ASN A 60 -2.29 -34.96 8.28
C ASN A 60 -1.74 -34.11 9.43
N GLU A 61 -2.10 -34.51 10.64
CA GLU A 61 -1.87 -33.86 11.93
C GLU A 61 -0.39 -33.66 12.34
N HIS A 62 0.58 -33.82 11.43
CA HIS A 62 2.01 -33.88 11.76
C HIS A 62 2.93 -33.03 10.86
N GLN A 63 2.44 -31.93 10.28
CA GLN A 63 3.35 -30.93 9.73
C GLN A 63 3.59 -29.80 10.73
N ALA A 64 4.85 -29.66 11.16
CA ALA A 64 5.30 -28.59 12.04
C ALA A 64 4.84 -27.23 11.50
N PRO A 65 4.44 -26.26 12.34
CA PRO A 65 4.00 -24.94 11.90
C PRO A 65 4.98 -24.17 11.00
N ASP A 66 6.24 -24.63 10.95
CA ASP A 66 7.41 -24.11 10.24
C ASP A 66 7.51 -24.56 8.77
N SER A 67 6.69 -25.52 8.30
CA SER A 67 6.70 -25.98 6.88
C SER A 67 5.74 -25.22 5.97
N ARG A 68 4.92 -24.31 6.51
CA ARG A 68 3.94 -23.55 5.71
C ARG A 68 4.66 -22.48 4.88
N PRO A 69 4.40 -22.35 3.57
CA PRO A 69 4.97 -21.28 2.77
C PRO A 69 4.54 -19.93 3.35
N ILE A 70 5.50 -19.21 3.93
CA ILE A 70 5.25 -17.91 4.56
C ILE A 70 4.88 -16.92 3.45
N ARG A 71 3.71 -16.28 3.60
CA ARG A 71 3.22 -15.26 2.68
C ARG A 71 4.01 -13.98 2.89
N GLU A 72 4.90 -13.66 1.94
CA GLU A 72 5.79 -12.51 2.03
C GLU A 72 5.14 -11.17 1.64
N VAL A 73 4.02 -11.24 0.91
CA VAL A 73 3.22 -10.07 0.52
C VAL A 73 1.83 -10.17 1.14
N ILE A 74 1.53 -9.24 2.04
CA ILE A 74 0.27 -9.17 2.80
C ILE A 74 -0.53 -7.96 2.36
N ILE A 75 -1.81 -8.16 2.09
CA ILE A 75 -2.75 -7.11 1.71
C ILE A 75 -3.74 -6.86 2.83
N GLN A 76 -3.94 -5.59 3.15
CA GLN A 76 -5.00 -5.09 4.02
C GLN A 76 -5.86 -4.10 3.25
N TRP A 77 -7.17 -4.18 3.38
CA TRP A 77 -8.10 -3.23 2.78
C TRP A 77 -8.43 -2.14 3.80
N ASP A 78 -7.83 -0.97 3.62
CA ASP A 78 -7.99 0.18 4.50
C ASP A 78 -9.00 1.18 3.93
N PRO A 79 -9.68 1.96 4.80
CA PRO A 79 -10.55 3.04 4.33
C PRO A 79 -9.77 4.05 3.50
N GLU A 80 -10.30 4.40 2.32
CA GLU A 80 -9.76 5.52 1.56
C GLU A 80 -10.19 6.85 2.17
N ARG A 81 -9.49 7.94 1.86
CA ARG A 81 -9.77 9.27 2.40
C ARG A 81 -9.82 10.36 1.34
N ASP A 82 -10.64 11.38 1.61
CA ASP A 82 -10.60 12.63 0.86
C ASP A 82 -9.47 13.55 1.36
N VAL A 83 -9.29 14.69 0.68
CA VAL A 83 -8.30 15.72 1.02
C VAL A 83 -8.52 16.32 2.42
N SER A 84 -9.75 16.28 2.92
CA SER A 84 -10.12 16.70 4.28
C SER A 84 -9.95 15.56 5.31
N ILE A 85 -9.36 14.44 4.89
CA ILE A 85 -9.06 13.26 5.72
C ILE A 85 -10.32 12.50 6.20
N ASN A 86 -11.50 12.81 5.66
CA ASN A 86 -12.72 12.04 5.92
C ASN A 86 -12.64 10.67 5.25
N LYS A 87 -13.27 9.66 5.85
CA LYS A 87 -13.34 8.31 5.27
C LYS A 87 -14.29 8.30 4.07
N LEU A 88 -13.87 7.69 2.98
CA LEU A 88 -14.69 7.43 1.80
C LEU A 88 -15.40 6.08 1.91
N LYS A 89 -16.37 5.85 1.00
CA LYS A 89 -17.20 4.65 0.98
C LYS A 89 -16.50 3.41 0.42
N TYR A 90 -15.35 3.61 -0.24
CA TYR A 90 -14.54 2.54 -0.80
C TYR A 90 -13.21 2.41 -0.04
N ARG A 91 -12.47 1.34 -0.36
CA ARG A 91 -11.21 0.98 0.29
C ARG A 91 -10.10 0.87 -0.74
N SER A 92 -8.87 1.06 -0.29
CA SER A 92 -7.67 0.78 -1.07
C SER A 92 -6.76 -0.19 -0.33
N ILE A 93 -5.84 -0.81 -1.06
CA ILE A 93 -4.93 -1.80 -0.50
C ILE A 93 -3.76 -1.12 0.23
N GLN A 94 -3.40 -1.65 1.39
CA GLN A 94 -2.10 -1.45 2.04
C GLN A 94 -1.28 -2.73 1.85
N ILE A 95 -0.03 -2.60 1.39
CA ILE A 95 0.80 -3.73 0.97
C ILE A 95 1.95 -3.90 1.96
N GLY A 96 1.95 -5.00 2.70
CA GLY A 96 2.99 -5.37 3.65
C GLY A 96 3.99 -6.31 3.00
N LEU A 97 5.28 -5.95 3.01
CA LEU A 97 6.36 -6.77 2.50
C LEU A 97 7.19 -7.34 3.67
N ARG A 98 7.42 -8.65 3.66
CA ARG A 98 8.18 -9.39 4.66
C ARG A 98 9.39 -10.07 4.01
N TRP A 99 10.36 -10.44 4.85
CA TRP A 99 11.45 -11.34 4.51
C TRP A 99 12.11 -11.03 3.16
N ASN A 100 12.20 -12.00 2.25
CA ASN A 100 12.90 -11.84 0.98
C ASN A 100 12.30 -10.70 0.16
N MET A 101 10.98 -10.60 0.06
CA MET A 101 10.33 -9.48 -0.64
C MET A 101 10.73 -8.10 -0.10
N MET A 102 10.86 -7.96 1.22
CA MET A 102 11.34 -6.72 1.85
C MET A 102 12.80 -6.41 1.47
N PHE A 103 13.67 -7.42 1.40
CA PHE A 103 15.06 -7.24 0.98
C PHE A 103 15.17 -6.84 -0.49
N ARG A 104 14.38 -7.48 -1.36
CA ARG A 104 14.31 -7.15 -2.78
C ARG A 104 13.82 -5.71 -3.01
N TYR A 105 12.81 -5.29 -2.23
CA TYR A 105 12.34 -3.90 -2.18
C TYR A 105 13.45 -2.93 -1.83
N SER A 106 14.14 -3.16 -0.71
CA SER A 106 15.14 -2.22 -0.20
C SER A 106 16.40 -2.13 -1.06
N ARG A 107 16.70 -3.20 -1.83
CA ARG A 107 17.75 -3.18 -2.86
C ARG A 107 17.34 -2.44 -4.14
N GLY A 108 16.09 -2.01 -4.24
CA GLY A 108 15.60 -1.25 -5.38
C GLY A 108 15.33 -2.08 -6.63
N GLU A 109 15.20 -3.42 -6.51
CA GLU A 109 15.07 -4.31 -7.68
C GLU A 109 13.96 -3.93 -8.65
N PHE A 110 12.89 -3.32 -8.13
CA PHE A 110 11.72 -2.92 -8.90
C PHE A 110 11.42 -1.42 -8.83
N ILE A 111 12.27 -0.64 -8.15
CA ILE A 111 12.12 0.83 -8.06
C ILE A 111 12.68 1.45 -9.34
N ARG A 112 11.89 2.32 -9.96
CA ARG A 112 12.26 3.06 -11.18
C ARG A 112 12.62 4.50 -10.91
N LYS A 113 11.96 5.12 -9.93
CA LYS A 113 12.21 6.50 -9.54
C LYS A 113 11.80 6.70 -8.09
N ILE A 114 12.50 7.61 -7.42
CA ILE A 114 12.10 8.13 -6.11
C ILE A 114 12.00 9.63 -6.27
N THR A 115 10.86 10.19 -5.88
CA THR A 115 10.60 11.63 -5.90
C THR A 115 10.30 12.07 -4.48
N ASP A 116 11.05 13.04 -3.96
CA ASP A 116 10.70 13.68 -2.70
C ASP A 116 9.48 14.59 -2.95
N VAL A 117 8.38 14.31 -2.27
CA VAL A 117 7.10 15.05 -2.36
C VAL A 117 6.75 15.73 -1.04
N THR A 118 7.71 15.83 -0.12
CA THR A 118 7.51 16.38 1.22
C THR A 118 6.90 17.79 1.20
N ASP A 119 7.43 18.66 0.35
CA ASP A 119 6.95 20.05 0.28
C ASP A 119 5.54 20.15 -0.30
N GLN A 120 5.18 19.25 -1.23
CA GLN A 120 3.82 19.14 -1.75
C GLN A 120 2.84 18.75 -0.62
N PHE A 121 3.21 17.78 0.23
CA PHE A 121 2.41 17.42 1.42
C PHE A 121 2.22 18.60 2.37
N LYS A 122 3.28 19.36 2.64
CA LYS A 122 3.20 20.56 3.50
C LYS A 122 2.34 21.65 2.88
N GLN A 123 2.45 21.88 1.56
CA GLN A 123 1.66 22.88 0.85
C GLN A 123 0.16 22.55 0.88
N VAL A 124 -0.20 21.29 0.57
CA VAL A 124 -1.59 20.83 0.66
C VAL A 124 -2.14 20.98 2.09
N HIS A 125 -1.35 20.65 3.11
CA HIS A 125 -1.77 20.81 4.51
C HIS A 125 -2.11 22.26 4.86
N ASN A 126 -1.31 23.21 4.39
CA ASN A 126 -1.56 24.64 4.62
C ASN A 126 -2.85 25.08 3.92
N LEU A 127 -3.08 24.68 2.67
CA LEU A 127 -4.32 24.97 1.95
C LEU A 127 -5.54 24.38 2.65
N VAL A 128 -5.45 23.14 3.14
CA VAL A 128 -6.54 22.50 3.90
C VAL A 128 -6.82 23.26 5.20
N LYS A 129 -5.78 23.68 5.94
CA LYS A 129 -5.92 24.50 7.16
C LYS A 129 -6.57 25.85 6.89
N ASP A 130 -6.27 26.45 5.75
CA ASP A 130 -6.83 27.74 5.33
C ASP A 130 -8.22 27.61 4.69
N GLY A 131 -8.79 26.40 4.63
CA GLY A 131 -10.11 26.13 4.03
C GLY A 131 -10.13 26.16 2.49
N LYS A 132 -8.96 26.22 1.85
CA LYS A 132 -8.79 26.30 0.39
C LYS A 132 -8.80 24.91 -0.26
N ILE A 133 -9.91 24.19 -0.09
CA ILE A 133 -10.03 22.78 -0.49
C ILE A 133 -9.85 22.56 -1.99
N SER A 134 -10.40 23.43 -2.85
CA SER A 134 -10.26 23.29 -4.30
C SER A 134 -8.80 23.42 -4.75
N GLU A 135 -8.07 24.42 -4.23
CA GLU A 135 -6.64 24.60 -4.50
C GLU A 135 -5.82 23.40 -3.99
N ALA A 136 -6.19 22.84 -2.84
CA ALA A 136 -5.55 21.64 -2.31
C ALA A 136 -5.70 20.45 -3.26
N ILE A 137 -6.91 20.22 -3.79
CA ILE A 137 -7.21 19.12 -4.72
C ILE A 137 -6.40 19.24 -6.01
N GLU A 138 -6.23 20.44 -6.55
CA GLU A 138 -5.43 20.67 -7.77
C GLU A 138 -3.96 20.27 -7.62
N LEU A 139 -3.44 20.27 -6.39
CA LEU A 139 -2.07 19.83 -6.10
C LEU A 139 -1.94 18.32 -5.87
N LEU A 140 -3.03 17.56 -5.73
CA LEU A 140 -2.94 16.12 -5.55
C LEU A 140 -2.50 15.44 -6.87
N PRO A 141 -1.75 14.33 -6.79
CA PRO A 141 -1.50 13.52 -7.98
C PRO A 141 -2.82 12.95 -8.51
N LEU A 142 -2.89 12.76 -9.83
CA LEU A 142 -4.00 12.03 -10.43
C LEU A 142 -3.93 10.55 -10.04
N GLU A 143 -4.88 10.11 -9.24
CA GLU A 143 -5.04 8.71 -8.86
C GLU A 143 -6.10 8.03 -9.74
N ILE A 144 -5.71 6.92 -10.35
CA ILE A 144 -6.57 6.11 -11.22
C ILE A 144 -6.63 4.70 -10.63
N GLU A 145 -7.83 4.12 -10.63
CA GLU A 145 -8.03 2.75 -10.18
C GLU A 145 -7.10 1.77 -10.92
N TYR A 146 -6.36 0.97 -10.15
CA TYR A 146 -5.48 -0.05 -10.69
C TYR A 146 -6.28 -1.28 -11.12
N LYS A 147 -6.51 -1.43 -12.43
CA LYS A 147 -7.25 -2.57 -12.99
C LYS A 147 -6.43 -3.86 -12.93
N VAL A 148 -6.87 -4.79 -12.10
CA VAL A 148 -6.39 -6.18 -12.08
C VAL A 148 -7.23 -7.00 -13.06
N THR A 149 -6.59 -7.74 -13.98
CA THR A 149 -7.30 -8.54 -14.99
C THR A 149 -7.30 -10.05 -14.70
N ASP A 150 -6.39 -10.52 -13.84
CA ASP A 150 -6.35 -11.93 -13.45
C ASP A 150 -7.44 -12.22 -12.39
N GLU A 151 -8.47 -12.96 -12.80
CA GLU A 151 -9.60 -13.33 -11.96
C GLU A 151 -9.20 -14.12 -10.71
N ARG A 152 -8.10 -14.87 -10.75
CA ARG A 152 -7.59 -15.60 -9.57
C ARG A 152 -7.07 -14.61 -8.53
N ILE A 153 -6.38 -13.56 -8.96
CA ILE A 153 -5.90 -12.49 -8.08
C ILE A 153 -7.09 -11.72 -7.51
N LYS A 154 -8.06 -11.33 -8.36
CA LYS A 154 -9.27 -10.65 -7.89
C LYS A 154 -9.99 -11.43 -6.80
N LYS A 155 -10.26 -12.72 -7.05
CA LYS A 155 -10.91 -13.61 -6.08
C LYS A 155 -10.10 -13.73 -4.79
N ARG A 156 -8.77 -13.92 -4.89
CA ARG A 156 -7.87 -14.06 -3.74
C ARG A 156 -7.78 -12.81 -2.88
N LEU A 157 -7.81 -11.64 -3.52
CA LEU A 157 -7.70 -10.34 -2.86
C LEU A 157 -9.06 -9.68 -2.61
N GLN A 158 -10.17 -10.33 -2.96
CA GLN A 158 -11.53 -9.78 -2.83
C GLN A 158 -11.69 -8.43 -3.53
N ILE A 159 -11.13 -8.30 -4.74
CA ILE A 159 -11.33 -7.15 -5.61
C ILE A 159 -12.68 -7.34 -6.31
N SER A 160 -13.57 -6.36 -6.18
CA SER A 160 -14.88 -6.30 -6.84
C SER A 160 -14.78 -5.97 -8.32
#